data_AF-A0A365Y904-F1
#
_entry.id   AF-A0A365Y904-F1
#
_cell.length_a   1.000
_cell.length_b   1.000
_cell.length_c   1.000
_cell.angle_alpha   90.00
_cell.angle_beta   90.00
_cell.angle_gamma   90.00
#
_symmetry.space_group_name_H-M   'P 1'
#
loop_
_entity.id
_entity.type
_entity.pdbx_description
1 polymer ?
#
loop_
_entity_poly.entity_id
_entity_poly.type
_entity_poly.pdbx_seq_one_letter_code
_entity_poly.pdbx_strand_id
1 'polypeptide(L)'
;MTRNASEIYDDLKALANELEDLAASGRITMSTDSWNQDHRDTKQAVAQALAALQQAINATCWMETLPSPIPTGKEPDQGTH
;
A
#
# COMPACT_ATOMS: atom_id res chain seq x y z
N MET A 1 4.27 0.57 15.86
CA MET A 1 5.17 1.25 14.92
C MET A 1 4.35 2.27 14.16
N THR A 2 4.71 3.55 14.23
CA THR A 2 4.06 4.59 13.43
C THR A 2 4.71 4.56 12.06
N ARG A 3 4.00 4.05 11.05
CA ARG A 3 4.47 4.08 9.66
C ARG A 3 4.40 5.49 9.10
N ASN A 4 5.42 5.88 8.35
CA ASN A 4 5.47 7.15 7.63
C ASN A 4 5.00 6.99 6.18
N ALA A 5 4.62 8.10 5.55
CA ALA A 5 4.17 8.15 4.18
C ALA A 5 5.25 7.65 3.20
N SER A 6 6.53 7.90 3.50
CA SER A 6 7.66 7.37 2.74
C SER A 6 7.71 5.83 2.74
N GLU A 7 7.39 5.19 3.87
CA GLU A 7 7.34 3.72 3.96
C GLU A 7 6.19 3.16 3.11
N ILE A 8 5.05 3.87 3.05
CA ILE A 8 3.93 3.49 2.18
C ILE A 8 4.34 3.63 0.70
N TYR A 9 5.05 4.70 0.34
CA TYR A 9 5.58 4.89 -1.00
C TYR A 9 6.53 3.77 -1.43
N ASP A 10 7.46 3.37 -0.55
CA ASP A 10 8.39 2.28 -0.84
C ASP A 10 7.67 0.92 -0.96
N ASP A 11 6.70 0.64 -0.07
CA ASP A 11 5.86 -0.57 -0.16
C ASP A 11 5.08 -0.63 -1.49
N LEU A 12 4.51 0.50 -1.94
CA LEU A 12 3.79 0.57 -3.21
C LEU A 12 4.69 0.27 -4.41
N LYS A 13 5.95 0.75 -4.39
CA LYS A 13 6.93 0.45 -5.42
C LYS A 13 7.36 -1.01 -5.39
N ALA A 14 7.63 -1.55 -4.21
CA ALA A 14 7.98 -2.96 -4.06
C ALA A 14 6.86 -3.86 -4.61
N LEU A 15 5.61 -3.55 -4.27
CA LEU A 15 4.44 -4.29 -4.74
C LEU A 15 4.26 -4.21 -6.26
N ALA A 16 4.47 -3.03 -6.86
CA ALA A 16 4.40 -2.88 -8.32
C ALA A 16 5.47 -3.72 -9.03
N ASN A 17 6.71 -3.73 -8.52
CA ASN A 17 7.80 -4.52 -9.07
C ASN A 17 7.53 -6.03 -8.95
N GLU A 18 7.04 -6.48 -7.79
CA GLU A 18 6.70 -7.89 -7.58
C GLU A 18 5.58 -8.34 -8.52
N LEU A 19 4.55 -7.50 -8.70
CA LEU A 19 3.45 -7.81 -9.61
C LEU A 19 3.93 -7.90 -11.07
N GLU A 20 4.86 -7.04 -11.49
CA GLU A 20 5.47 -7.09 -12.82
C GLU A 20 6.31 -8.36 -13.02
N ASP A 21 7.10 -8.78 -12.02
CA ASP A 21 7.89 -10.02 -12.07
C ASP A 21 7.00 -11.27 -12.15
N LEU A 22 5.94 -11.32 -11.33
CA LEU A 22 4.96 -12.41 -11.36
C LEU A 22 4.23 -12.48 -12.70
N ALA A 23 3.92 -11.33 -13.30
CA ALA A 23 3.30 -11.25 -14.61
C ALA A 23 4.26 -11.72 -15.72
N ALA A 24 5.51 -11.25 -15.70
CA ALA A 24 6.53 -11.61 -16.68
C ALA A 24 6.89 -13.10 -16.63
N SER A 25 6.88 -13.68 -15.42
CA SER A 25 7.11 -15.12 -15.21
C SER A 25 5.87 -15.99 -15.49
N GLY A 26 4.72 -15.40 -15.83
CA GLY A 26 3.48 -16.13 -16.09
C GLY A 26 2.89 -16.81 -14.86
N ARG A 27 3.24 -16.35 -13.65
CA ARG A 27 2.83 -16.94 -12.37
C ARG A 27 1.49 -16.42 -11.85
N ILE A 28 0.87 -15.49 -12.57
CA ILE A 28 -0.45 -14.95 -12.23
C ILE A 28 -1.51 -15.71 -13.03
N THR A 29 -2.48 -16.27 -12.31
CA THR A 29 -3.66 -16.92 -12.89
C THR A 29 -4.90 -16.36 -12.22
N MET A 30 -5.96 -16.09 -12.99
CA MET A 30 -7.24 -15.68 -12.40
C MET A 30 -7.97 -16.89 -11.79
N SER A 31 -8.55 -16.68 -10.60
CA SER A 31 -9.46 -17.63 -9.97
C SER A 31 -10.69 -17.86 -10.85
N THR A 32 -11.14 -19.10 -10.99
CA THR A 32 -12.36 -19.46 -11.74
C THR A 32 -13.58 -19.59 -10.82
N ASP A 33 -13.49 -19.04 -9.62
CA ASP A 33 -14.57 -19.07 -8.64
C ASP A 33 -15.79 -18.30 -9.15
N SER A 34 -16.98 -18.66 -8.65
CA SER A 34 -18.28 -18.13 -9.12
C SER A 34 -18.44 -16.60 -9.05
N TRP A 35 -17.57 -15.94 -8.28
CA TRP A 35 -17.49 -14.49 -8.13
C TRP A 35 -16.64 -13.79 -9.18
N ASN A 36 -15.66 -14.49 -9.77
CA ASN A 36 -14.87 -13.95 -10.86
C ASN A 36 -15.51 -14.38 -12.18
N GLN A 37 -16.43 -13.59 -12.73
CA GLN A 37 -17.03 -13.89 -14.03
C GLN A 37 -16.16 -13.47 -15.22
N ASP A 38 -15.07 -12.75 -14.97
CA ASP A 38 -14.19 -12.16 -15.97
C ASP A 38 -12.79 -12.81 -15.95
N HIS A 39 -12.74 -14.14 -15.96
CA HIS A 39 -11.52 -14.95 -15.90
C HIS A 39 -10.79 -15.03 -17.26
N ARG A 40 -11.24 -14.29 -18.27
CA ARG A 40 -10.78 -14.46 -19.65
C ARG A 40 -9.46 -13.75 -19.97
N ASP A 41 -9.12 -12.67 -19.28
CA ASP A 41 -7.92 -11.91 -19.61
C ASP A 41 -7.08 -11.52 -18.38
N THR A 42 -6.28 -12.49 -17.92
CA THR A 42 -5.32 -12.26 -16.83
C THR A 42 -4.31 -11.16 -17.17
N LYS A 43 -3.95 -10.96 -18.45
CA LYS A 43 -3.02 -9.89 -18.85
C LYS A 43 -3.65 -8.51 -18.67
N GLN A 44 -4.91 -8.36 -19.07
CA GLN A 44 -5.66 -7.14 -18.87
C GLN A 44 -5.83 -6.82 -17.38
N ALA A 45 -6.14 -7.82 -16.56
CA ALA A 45 -6.27 -7.63 -15.12
C ALA A 45 -4.97 -7.18 -14.45
N VAL A 46 -3.84 -7.79 -14.83
CA VAL A 46 -2.51 -7.37 -14.37
C VAL A 46 -2.20 -5.95 -14.81
N ALA A 47 -2.47 -5.61 -16.08
CA ALA A 47 -2.23 -4.26 -16.59
C ALA A 47 -3.06 -3.20 -15.83
N GLN A 48 -4.31 -3.51 -15.50
CA GLN A 48 -5.17 -2.65 -14.69
C GLN A 48 -4.61 -2.48 -13.26
N ALA A 49 -4.17 -3.58 -12.63
CA ALA A 49 -3.59 -3.54 -11.29
C ALA A 49 -2.29 -2.71 -11.26
N LEU A 50 -1.40 -2.89 -12.22
CA LEU A 50 -0.17 -2.08 -12.36
C LEU A 50 -0.50 -0.60 -12.58
N ALA A 51 -1.49 -0.28 -13.42
CA ALA A 51 -1.91 1.10 -13.64
C ALA A 51 -2.46 1.74 -12.35
N ALA A 52 -3.26 1.01 -11.57
CA ALA A 52 -3.77 1.48 -10.29
C ALA A 52 -2.66 1.70 -9.26
N LEU A 53 -1.68 0.79 -9.18
CA LEU A 53 -0.50 0.96 -8.34
C LEU A 53 0.31 2.19 -8.75
N GLN A 54 0.49 2.43 -10.05
CA GLN A 54 1.20 3.62 -10.51
C GLN A 54 0.49 4.92 -10.11
N GLN A 55 -0.84 4.96 -10.15
CA GLN A 55 -1.60 6.12 -9.64
C GLN A 55 -1.39 6.32 -8.13
N ALA A 56 -1.40 5.24 -7.35
CA ALA A 56 -1.13 5.30 -5.91
C ALA A 56 0.30 5.76 -5.60
N ILE A 57 1.30 5.28 -6.35
CA ILE A 57 2.70 5.72 -6.24
C ILE A 57 2.81 7.22 -6.50
N ASN A 58 2.18 7.70 -7.57
CA ASN A 58 2.20 9.12 -7.96
C ASN A 58 1.49 10.01 -6.93
N ALA A 59 0.42 9.52 -6.30
CA ALA A 59 -0.27 10.25 -5.25
C ALA A 59 0.54 10.33 -3.95
N THR A 60 1.23 9.23 -3.60
CA THR A 60 1.94 9.10 -2.31
C THR A 60 3.32 9.77 -2.33
N CYS A 61 3.94 9.98 -3.49
CA CYS A 61 5.31 10.48 -3.56
C CYS A 61 5.52 11.90 -2.98
N TRP A 62 4.45 12.67 -2.83
CA TRP A 62 4.48 14.02 -2.22
C TRP A 62 3.90 14.06 -0.80
N MET A 63 3.48 12.92 -0.25
CA MET A 63 2.87 12.87 1.08
C MET A 63 3.95 12.85 2.17
N GLU A 64 3.72 13.62 3.23
CA GLU A 64 4.58 13.67 4.41
C GLU A 64 3.79 13.29 5.66
N THR A 65 4.44 12.56 6.58
CA THR A 65 3.84 12.22 7.87
C THR A 65 4.21 13.27 8.90
N LEU A 66 3.20 13.86 9.53
CA LEU A 66 3.41 14.74 10.67
C LEU A 66 4.02 13.95 11.83
N PRO A 67 4.94 14.55 12.61
CA PRO A 67 5.48 13.91 13.80
C PRO A 67 4.33 13.53 14.74
N SER A 68 4.48 12.37 15.40
CA SER A 68 3.50 11.94 16.41
C SER A 68 3.35 13.03 17.47
N PRO A 69 2.13 13.35 17.92
CA PRO A 69 1.94 14.37 18.94
C PRO A 69 2.74 14.00 20.19
N ILE A 70 3.64 14.89 20.62
CA ILE A 70 4.32 14.75 21.91
C ILE A 70 3.21 14.77 22.97
N PRO A 71 3.06 13.74 23.82
CA PRO A 71 2.09 13.79 24.90
C PRO A 71 2.49 14.90 25.86
N THR A 72 1.86 16.07 25.74
CA THR A 72 2.05 17.22 26.65
C THR A 72 1.30 17.04 27.98
N GLY A 73 0.88 15.82 28.30
CA GLY A 73 0.34 15.48 29.61
C GLY A 73 1.45 15.42 30.63
N LYS A 74 1.80 16.56 31.24
CA LYS A 74 2.31 16.53 32.62
C LYS A 74 1.20 15.90 33.45
N GLU A 75 1.45 14.71 34.00
CA GLU A 75 0.65 14.21 35.11
C GLU A 75 0.52 15.34 36.14
N PRO A 76 -0.70 15.72 36.57
CA PRO A 76 -0.81 16.60 37.72
C PRO A 76 -0.20 15.85 38.89
N ASP A 77 0.87 16.43 39.45
CA ASP A 77 1.41 16.15 40.77
C ASP A 77 0.24 15.91 41.72
N GLN A 78 -0.01 14.65 42.08
CA GLN A 78 -0.94 14.33 43.15
C GLN A 78 -0.26 14.77 44.43
N GLY A 79 -0.45 16.05 44.74
CA GLY A 79 -0.03 16.68 45.97
C GLY A 79 -0.45 15.80 47.13
N THR A 80 0.55 15.27 47.83
CA THR A 80 0.37 14.63 49.12
C THR A 80 0.11 15.74 50.12
N HIS A 81 -1.12 15.88 50.60
CA HIS A 81 -1.43 16.61 51.83
C HIS A 81 -2.74 16.13 52.46
#